data_AF-A0A3D2V7E4-F1
#
_entry.id   AF-A0A3D2V7E4-F1
#
_cell.length_a   1.000
_cell.length_b   1.000
_cell.length_c   1.000
_cell.angle_alpha   90.00
_cell.angle_beta   90.00
_cell.angle_gamma   90.00
#
_symmetry.space_group_name_H-M   'P 1'
#
loop_
_entity.id
_entity.type
_entity.pdbx_description
1 polymer ?
#
loop_
_entity_poly.entity_id
_entity_poly.type
_entity_poly.pdbx_seq_one_letter_code
_entity_poly.pdbx_strand_id
1 'polypeptide(L)'
;MLDHAETHITQASVISPEHPGIQMRARRLTLLRTQSLAPTQKTARPPDATIKELQVDVEKIVNSLPSSAIQDFVRHVQPILLKNCSTARCHDSSGNHGFALIKPTFSNTIPQRYSRRNLVSTISVIDESKPLESPLVKMALTAHATTSFKPTAPLPSTETGQWKHLRNWLLQFKSAALPDTDSGPLVFSKSAPYLLMQRESLPQMPIPPAYRDAREGISETIDPFDPSSFNTRR
;
A
#
# COMPACT_ATOMS: atom_id res chain seq x y z
N MET A 1 14.66 -25.37 15.90
CA MET A 1 13.80 -25.11 14.72
C MET A 1 14.53 -25.32 13.38
N LEU A 2 15.82 -24.99 13.23
CA LEU A 2 16.57 -25.25 11.99
C LEU A 2 16.86 -26.75 11.74
N ASP A 3 17.03 -27.53 12.80
CA ASP A 3 17.36 -28.97 12.71
C ASP A 3 16.22 -29.81 12.10
N HIS A 4 14.96 -29.47 12.41
CA HIS A 4 13.81 -30.10 11.77
C HIS A 4 13.77 -29.79 10.26
N ALA A 5 14.13 -28.56 9.85
CA ALA A 5 14.15 -28.18 8.44
C ALA A 5 15.22 -28.93 7.64
N GLU A 6 16.37 -29.22 8.26
CA GLU A 6 17.43 -30.04 7.65
C GLU A 6 16.98 -31.49 7.48
N THR A 7 16.28 -32.04 8.48
CA THR A 7 15.73 -33.41 8.45
C THR A 7 14.68 -33.59 7.33
N HIS A 8 13.82 -32.59 7.12
CA HIS A 8 12.84 -32.65 6.03
C HIS A 8 13.49 -32.52 4.64
N ILE A 9 14.60 -31.80 4.50
CA ILE A 9 15.35 -31.68 3.24
C ILE A 9 16.07 -33.00 2.92
N THR A 10 16.69 -33.63 3.91
CA THR A 10 17.37 -34.93 3.72
C THR A 10 16.37 -36.03 3.36
N GLN A 11 15.25 -36.13 4.07
CA GLN A 11 14.17 -37.08 3.73
C GLN A 11 13.62 -36.87 2.32
N ALA A 12 13.39 -35.62 1.91
CA ALA A 12 12.92 -35.31 0.56
C ALA A 12 13.96 -35.67 -0.53
N SER A 13 15.25 -35.51 -0.24
CA SER A 13 16.34 -35.81 -1.19
C SER A 13 16.51 -37.30 -1.46
N VAL A 14 16.11 -38.17 -0.52
CA VAL A 14 16.08 -39.62 -0.71
C VAL A 14 14.96 -40.05 -1.67
N ILE A 15 13.83 -39.32 -1.67
CA ILE A 15 12.64 -39.66 -2.47
C ILE A 15 12.73 -39.10 -3.89
N SER A 16 13.23 -37.86 -4.05
CA SER A 16 13.36 -37.23 -5.37
C SER A 16 14.55 -36.24 -5.39
N PRO A 17 15.76 -36.73 -5.71
CA PRO A 17 17.00 -35.94 -5.59
C PRO A 17 17.02 -34.68 -6.46
N GLU A 18 16.44 -34.76 -7.66
CA GLU A 18 16.43 -33.70 -8.69
C GLU A 18 15.28 -32.69 -8.54
N HIS A 19 14.45 -32.80 -7.48
CA HIS A 19 13.26 -31.96 -7.35
C HIS A 19 13.64 -30.48 -7.12
N PRO A 20 13.20 -29.53 -7.98
CA PRO A 20 13.61 -28.11 -7.91
C PRO A 20 13.34 -27.44 -6.55
N GLY A 21 12.28 -27.89 -5.87
CA GLY A 21 11.92 -27.41 -4.52
C GLY A 21 12.94 -27.73 -3.42
N ILE A 22 13.75 -28.78 -3.57
CA ILE A 22 14.78 -29.17 -2.59
C ILE A 22 15.94 -28.19 -2.66
N GLN A 23 16.40 -27.86 -3.87
CA GLN A 23 17.49 -26.90 -4.09
C GLN A 23 17.14 -25.51 -3.52
N MET A 24 15.90 -25.05 -3.72
CA MET A 24 15.44 -23.78 -3.19
C MET A 24 15.37 -23.75 -1.66
N ARG A 25 14.95 -24.86 -1.03
CA ARG A 25 14.89 -24.98 0.44
C ARG A 25 16.28 -25.10 1.06
N ALA A 26 17.18 -25.86 0.44
CA ALA A 26 18.58 -25.97 0.86
C ALA A 26 19.28 -24.60 0.79
N ARG A 27 19.12 -23.87 -0.32
CA ARG A 27 19.67 -22.51 -0.47
C ARG A 27 19.15 -21.55 0.60
N ARG A 28 17.86 -21.63 0.93
CA ARG A 28 17.26 -20.85 2.02
C ARG A 28 17.83 -21.20 3.38
N LEU A 29 18.07 -22.48 3.67
CA LEU A 29 18.67 -22.93 4.93
C LEU A 29 20.11 -22.41 5.08
N THR A 30 20.90 -22.46 4.01
CA THR A 30 22.26 -21.92 3.97
C THR A 30 22.27 -20.41 4.26
N LEU A 31 21.36 -19.64 3.65
CA LEU A 31 21.25 -18.19 3.90
C LEU A 31 20.85 -17.87 5.35
N LEU A 32 20.02 -18.69 5.98
CA LEU A 32 19.65 -18.51 7.39
C LEU A 32 20.81 -18.86 8.33
N ARG A 33 21.62 -19.86 7.99
CA ARG A 33 22.84 -20.21 8.73
C ARG A 33 23.91 -19.12 8.63
N THR A 34 24.17 -18.60 7.43
CA THR A 34 25.18 -17.54 7.25
C THR A 34 24.80 -16.24 7.96
N GLN A 35 23.51 -15.89 7.99
CA GLN A 35 23.00 -14.76 8.77
C GLN A 35 23.13 -14.98 10.29
N SER A 36 23.03 -16.23 10.77
CA SER A 36 23.23 -16.56 12.19
C SER A 36 24.70 -16.56 12.63
N LEU A 37 25.64 -16.69 11.70
CA LEU A 37 27.08 -16.81 11.96
C LEU A 37 27.86 -15.52 11.67
N ALA A 38 27.22 -14.49 11.10
CA ALA A 38 27.84 -13.20 10.89
C ALA A 38 28.17 -12.55 12.26
N PRO A 39 29.38 -12.01 12.46
CA PRO A 39 29.72 -11.27 13.67
C PRO A 39 28.76 -10.08 13.77
N THR A 40 27.85 -10.13 14.73
CA THR A 40 27.07 -8.96 15.12
C THR A 40 28.04 -8.02 15.83
N GLN A 41 28.62 -7.09 15.08
CA GLN A 41 29.29 -5.95 15.69
C GLN A 41 28.20 -5.06 16.32
N LYS A 42 27.77 -5.46 17.53
CA LYS A 42 27.00 -4.63 18.45
C LYS A 42 27.91 -3.50 18.89
N THR A 43 27.93 -2.39 18.15
CA THR A 43 28.21 -1.11 18.77
C THR A 43 27.02 -0.81 19.69
N ALA A 44 27.24 -0.99 21.00
CA ALA A 44 26.28 -0.68 22.04
C ALA A 44 26.09 0.84 22.16
N ARG A 45 25.33 1.44 21.24
CA ARG A 45 24.63 2.71 21.47
C ARG A 45 23.27 2.35 22.06
N PRO A 46 22.77 3.03 23.12
CA PRO A 46 21.47 2.69 23.69
C PRO A 46 20.40 2.76 22.60
N PRO A 47 19.71 1.64 22.30
CA PRO A 47 18.79 1.55 21.15
C PRO A 47 17.58 2.47 21.32
N ASP A 48 17.23 2.79 22.57
CA ASP A 48 16.01 3.53 22.89
C ASP A 48 16.11 5.02 22.52
N ALA A 49 17.27 5.64 22.73
CA ALA A 49 17.49 7.05 22.39
C ALA A 49 17.46 7.26 20.86
N THR A 50 18.12 6.39 20.09
CA THR A 50 18.19 6.47 18.63
C THR A 50 16.82 6.21 17.98
N ILE A 51 16.06 5.22 18.48
CA ILE A 51 14.71 4.94 17.97
C ILE A 51 13.76 6.10 18.29
N LYS A 52 13.85 6.67 19.50
CA LYS A 52 13.02 7.80 19.92
C LYS A 52 13.35 9.07 19.13
N GLU A 53 14.62 9.35 18.89
CA GLU A 53 15.08 10.48 18.06
C GLU A 53 14.60 10.36 16.61
N LEU A 54 14.76 9.19 15.99
CA LEU A 54 14.22 8.89 14.66
C LEU A 54 12.68 9.00 14.61
N GLN A 55 11.98 8.60 15.67
CA GLN A 55 10.53 8.77 15.77
C GLN A 55 10.13 10.24 15.89
N VAL A 56 10.86 11.02 16.69
CA VAL A 56 10.63 12.47 16.83
C VAL A 56 10.83 13.18 15.49
N ASP A 57 11.86 12.83 14.73
CA ASP A 57 12.09 13.37 13.39
C ASP A 57 10.95 13.01 12.42
N VAL A 58 10.47 11.77 12.46
CA VAL A 58 9.33 11.33 11.64
C VAL A 58 8.08 12.13 11.99
N GLU A 59 7.74 12.27 13.26
CA GLU A 59 6.55 13.03 13.67
C GLU A 59 6.68 14.51 13.29
N LYS A 60 7.87 15.11 13.44
CA LYS A 60 8.11 16.50 13.05
C LYS A 60 7.86 16.72 11.55
N ILE A 61 8.41 15.86 10.69
CA ILE A 61 8.21 15.93 9.24
C ILE A 61 6.74 15.68 8.88
N VAL A 62 6.10 14.70 9.50
CA VAL A 62 4.68 14.41 9.21
C VAL A 62 3.79 15.58 9.63
N ASN A 63 4.06 16.20 10.78
CA ASN A 63 3.27 17.31 11.30
C ASN A 63 3.48 18.63 10.54
N SER A 64 4.57 18.76 9.77
CA SER A 64 4.75 19.93 8.88
C SER A 64 3.98 19.81 7.56
N LEU A 65 3.35 18.66 7.28
CA LEU A 65 2.57 18.45 6.06
C LEU A 65 1.11 18.84 6.25
N PRO A 66 0.43 19.29 5.17
CA PRO A 66 -1.02 19.46 5.19
C PRO A 66 -1.74 18.16 5.56
N SER A 67 -2.78 18.26 6.39
CA SER A 67 -3.58 17.08 6.80
C SER A 67 -4.17 16.32 5.60
N SER A 68 -4.54 17.03 4.53
CA SER A 68 -5.02 16.43 3.28
C SER A 68 -3.95 15.54 2.63
N ALA A 69 -2.70 15.99 2.58
CA ALA A 69 -1.60 15.24 1.97
C ALA A 69 -1.32 13.94 2.74
N ILE A 70 -1.41 13.97 4.07
CA ILE A 70 -1.26 12.79 4.92
C ILE A 70 -2.42 11.80 4.68
N GLN A 71 -3.67 12.29 4.69
CA GLN A 71 -4.84 11.45 4.49
C GLN A 71 -4.89 10.81 3.09
N ASP A 72 -4.52 11.57 2.06
CA ASP A 72 -4.47 11.08 0.68
C ASP A 72 -3.35 10.07 0.49
N PHE A 73 -2.22 10.28 1.17
CA PHE A 73 -1.15 9.29 1.19
C PHE A 73 -1.64 7.96 1.75
N VAL A 74 -2.21 7.97 2.95
CA VAL A 74 -2.64 6.73 3.63
C VAL A 74 -3.74 6.01 2.84
N ARG A 75 -4.71 6.75 2.28
CA ARG A 75 -5.88 6.16 1.61
C ARG A 75 -5.59 5.67 0.19
N HIS A 76 -4.76 6.38 -0.56
CA HIS A 76 -4.60 6.12 -2.00
C HIS A 76 -3.16 5.77 -2.37
N VAL A 77 -2.19 6.59 -1.96
CA VAL A 77 -0.80 6.46 -2.45
C VAL A 77 -0.09 5.26 -1.81
N GLN A 78 -0.20 5.09 -0.49
CA GLN A 78 0.45 4.00 0.24
C GLN A 78 0.03 2.62 -0.27
N PRO A 79 -1.27 2.32 -0.49
CA PRO A 79 -1.67 1.06 -1.14
C PRO A 79 -1.05 0.84 -2.52
N ILE A 80 -0.94 1.90 -3.34
CA ILE A 80 -0.32 1.84 -4.68
C ILE A 80 1.17 1.49 -4.55
N LEU A 81 1.90 2.19 -3.67
CA LEU A 81 3.33 1.96 -3.47
C LEU A 81 3.61 0.56 -2.91
N LEU A 82 2.84 0.11 -1.92
CA LEU A 82 3.03 -1.23 -1.33
C LEU A 82 2.62 -2.36 -2.28
N LYS A 83 1.70 -2.12 -3.21
CA LYS A 83 1.31 -3.11 -4.21
C LYS A 83 2.35 -3.21 -5.33
N ASN A 84 2.87 -2.08 -5.80
CA ASN A 84 3.68 -2.08 -7.02
C ASN A 84 5.19 -2.01 -6.76
N CYS A 85 5.62 -1.51 -5.60
CA CYS A 85 7.05 -1.28 -5.31
C CYS A 85 7.61 -2.23 -4.23
N SER A 86 6.79 -2.69 -3.28
CA SER A 86 7.27 -3.56 -2.18
C SER A 86 7.03 -5.07 -2.39
N THR A 87 6.30 -5.48 -3.44
CA THR A 87 5.84 -6.87 -3.62
C THR A 87 6.96 -7.88 -3.85
N ALA A 88 7.97 -7.53 -4.65
CA ALA A 88 9.15 -8.36 -4.86
C ALA A 88 10.24 -8.14 -3.80
N ARG A 89 9.94 -7.41 -2.71
CA ARG A 89 10.90 -6.99 -1.68
C ARG A 89 12.06 -6.14 -2.19
N CYS A 90 11.95 -5.57 -3.39
CA CYS A 90 12.93 -4.61 -3.91
C CYS A 90 12.97 -3.35 -3.02
N HIS A 91 11.81 -2.87 -2.57
CA HIS A 91 11.71 -1.80 -1.58
C HIS A 91 11.08 -2.35 -0.31
N ASP A 92 11.90 -2.95 0.56
CA ASP A 92 11.47 -3.41 1.89
C ASP A 92 12.06 -2.54 3.00
N SER A 93 11.84 -2.94 4.26
CA SER A 93 12.28 -2.18 5.43
C SER A 93 13.80 -2.07 5.59
N SER A 94 14.60 -2.81 4.80
CA SER A 94 16.06 -2.70 4.82
C SER A 94 16.57 -1.41 4.18
N GLY A 95 15.80 -0.81 3.26
CA GLY A 95 16.19 0.44 2.60
C GLY A 95 17.43 0.34 1.71
N ASN A 96 17.83 -0.86 1.29
CA ASN A 96 19.05 -1.14 0.52
C ASN A 96 19.21 -0.32 -0.78
N HIS A 97 18.14 0.34 -1.25
CA HIS A 97 18.12 1.15 -2.47
C HIS A 97 17.67 2.60 -2.23
N GLY A 98 17.85 3.14 -1.02
CA GLY A 98 17.55 4.54 -0.69
C GLY A 98 16.06 4.90 -0.58
N PHE A 99 15.16 3.96 -0.89
CA PHE A 99 13.72 4.07 -0.71
C PHE A 99 13.20 2.82 -0.02
N ALA A 100 12.59 2.98 1.16
CA ALA A 100 12.15 1.89 2.02
C ALA A 100 10.63 1.93 2.22
N LEU A 101 9.99 0.78 2.03
CA LEU A 101 8.56 0.61 2.31
C LEU A 101 8.36 -0.53 3.31
N ILE A 102 7.70 -0.19 4.41
CA ILE A 102 7.38 -1.10 5.50
C ILE A 102 5.98 -1.66 5.25
N LYS A 103 5.93 -2.96 4.92
CA LYS A 103 4.71 -3.74 4.87
C LYS A 103 4.68 -4.73 6.04
N PRO A 104 3.64 -4.74 6.90
CA PRO A 104 3.52 -5.74 7.94
C PRO A 104 3.36 -7.14 7.31
N THR A 105 4.06 -8.12 7.88
CA THR A 105 4.11 -9.50 7.38
C THR A 105 2.85 -10.31 7.67
N PHE A 106 2.10 -9.97 8.73
CA PHE A 106 0.99 -10.79 9.24
C PHE A 106 -0.32 -10.00 9.43
N SER A 107 -0.42 -8.80 8.88
CA SER A 107 -1.60 -7.95 9.03
C SER A 107 -1.99 -7.34 7.70
N ASN A 108 -3.29 -7.38 7.41
CA ASN A 108 -3.88 -6.65 6.29
C ASN A 108 -3.99 -5.15 6.59
N THR A 109 -3.97 -4.78 7.87
CA THR A 109 -3.99 -3.38 8.31
C THR A 109 -2.58 -2.90 8.60
N ILE A 110 -2.26 -1.70 8.14
CA ILE A 110 -0.95 -1.09 8.36
C ILE A 110 -1.03 -0.19 9.59
N PRO A 111 -0.24 -0.46 10.64
CA PRO A 111 -0.15 0.42 11.81
C PRO A 111 0.25 1.85 11.41
N GLN A 112 -0.35 2.85 12.06
CA GLN A 112 -0.10 4.26 11.78
C GLN A 112 1.40 4.63 11.75
N ARG A 113 2.19 4.08 12.69
CA ARG A 113 3.65 4.29 12.73
C ARG A 113 4.36 3.86 11.44
N TYR A 114 3.88 2.82 10.76
CA TYR A 114 4.45 2.36 9.50
C TYR A 114 4.00 3.24 8.35
N SER A 115 2.74 3.68 8.34
CA SER A 115 2.26 4.65 7.37
C SER A 115 3.06 5.95 7.43
N ARG A 116 3.33 6.48 8.64
CA ARG A 116 4.17 7.67 8.84
C ARG A 116 5.60 7.49 8.34
N ARG A 117 6.23 6.35 8.65
CA ARG A 117 7.58 6.04 8.14
C ARG A 117 7.62 5.90 6.62
N ASN A 118 6.62 5.25 6.04
CA ASN A 118 6.49 5.12 4.59
C ASN A 118 6.30 6.50 3.93
N LEU A 119 5.51 7.39 4.56
CA LEU A 119 5.32 8.78 4.09
C LEU A 119 6.65 9.54 4.07
N VAL A 120 7.38 9.53 5.18
CA VAL A 120 8.69 10.21 5.27
C VAL A 120 9.68 9.64 4.25
N SER A 121 9.76 8.31 4.11
CA SER A 121 10.62 7.70 3.08
C SER A 121 10.18 8.03 1.65
N THR A 122 8.90 8.28 1.42
CA THR A 122 8.40 8.66 0.08
C THR A 122 8.75 10.10 -0.22
N ILE A 123 8.63 11.00 0.76
CA ILE A 123 8.97 12.42 0.59
C ILE A 123 10.46 12.62 0.40
N SER A 124 11.31 11.80 1.03
CA SER A 124 12.77 11.91 0.85
C SER A 124 13.27 11.66 -0.57
N VAL A 125 12.43 11.11 -1.46
CA VAL A 125 12.75 10.88 -2.88
C VAL A 125 11.94 11.75 -3.83
N ILE A 126 11.24 12.76 -3.30
CA ILE A 126 10.49 13.77 -4.05
C ILE A 126 11.34 15.05 -4.14
N ASP A 127 11.45 15.58 -5.35
CA ASP A 127 11.91 16.93 -5.61
C ASP A 127 10.73 17.88 -5.41
N GLU A 128 10.74 18.63 -4.31
CA GLU A 128 9.65 19.56 -3.96
C GLU A 128 9.46 20.68 -5.00
N SER A 129 10.55 21.12 -5.66
CA SER A 129 10.48 22.14 -6.70
C SER A 129 9.85 21.61 -7.98
N LYS A 130 10.09 20.33 -8.29
CA LYS A 130 9.55 19.64 -9.47
C LYS A 130 9.01 18.24 -9.11
N PRO A 131 7.86 18.13 -8.42
CA PRO A 131 7.35 16.86 -7.92
C PRO A 131 7.05 15.82 -9.02
N LEU A 132 6.69 16.29 -10.22
CA LEU A 132 6.42 15.40 -11.36
C LEU A 132 7.69 14.93 -12.09
N GLU A 133 8.84 15.56 -11.84
CA GLU A 133 10.15 15.14 -12.38
C GLU A 133 10.99 14.40 -11.35
N SER A 134 10.42 14.14 -10.18
CA SER A 134 11.06 13.46 -9.06
C SER A 134 11.55 12.07 -9.43
N PRO A 135 12.64 11.58 -8.79
CA PRO A 135 13.09 10.21 -8.91
C PRO A 135 11.95 9.18 -8.76
N LEU A 136 11.02 9.41 -7.82
CA LEU A 136 9.84 8.55 -7.63
C LEU A 136 9.03 8.37 -8.91
N VAL A 137 8.72 9.44 -9.64
CA VAL A 137 7.93 9.39 -10.88
C VAL A 137 8.69 8.68 -11.99
N LYS A 138 9.96 9.04 -12.17
CA LYS A 138 10.83 8.43 -13.18
C LYS A 138 10.91 6.93 -12.98
N MET A 139 11.14 6.46 -11.75
CA MET A 139 11.24 5.04 -11.43
C MET A 139 9.89 4.33 -11.47
N ALA A 140 8.79 5.00 -11.11
CA ALA A 140 7.46 4.40 -11.21
C ALA A 140 7.04 4.11 -12.66
N LEU A 141 7.44 4.95 -13.62
CA LEU A 141 7.09 4.80 -15.04
C LEU A 141 8.13 4.01 -15.85
N THR A 142 9.29 3.67 -15.26
CA THR A 142 10.37 2.93 -15.93
C THR A 142 10.53 1.53 -15.33
N ALA A 143 10.83 0.58 -16.22
CA ALA A 143 11.11 -0.79 -15.82
C ALA A 143 12.48 -0.88 -15.12
N HIS A 144 12.51 -1.31 -13.86
CA HIS A 144 13.74 -1.40 -13.07
C HIS A 144 13.84 -2.65 -12.17
N ALA A 145 12.93 -3.60 -12.33
CA ALA A 145 13.03 -4.89 -11.64
C ALA A 145 14.13 -5.75 -12.29
N THR A 146 15.24 -5.97 -11.60
CA THR A 146 16.40 -6.71 -12.15
C THR A 146 16.21 -8.22 -12.20
N THR A 147 15.20 -8.76 -11.52
CA THR A 147 14.95 -10.20 -11.38
C THR A 147 13.95 -10.77 -12.39
N SER A 148 13.40 -9.96 -13.29
CA SER A 148 12.38 -10.40 -14.25
C SER A 148 12.96 -10.50 -15.66
N PHE A 149 12.68 -11.62 -16.35
CA PHE A 149 13.07 -11.85 -17.76
C PHE A 149 12.53 -10.76 -18.71
N LYS A 150 11.42 -10.12 -18.34
CA LYS A 150 10.89 -8.90 -18.96
C LYS A 150 10.58 -7.87 -17.87
N PRO A 151 11.49 -6.93 -17.57
CA PRO A 151 11.24 -5.93 -16.55
C PRO A 151 10.07 -5.03 -17.00
N THR A 152 9.13 -4.80 -16.09
CA THR A 152 7.96 -3.94 -16.33
C THR A 152 8.00 -2.76 -15.37
N ALA A 153 7.50 -1.60 -15.81
CA ALA A 153 7.35 -0.44 -14.94
C ALA A 153 6.31 -0.72 -13.83
N PRO A 154 6.55 -0.28 -12.58
CA PRO A 154 5.57 -0.44 -11.50
C PRO A 154 4.20 0.19 -11.81
N LEU A 155 4.20 1.32 -12.50
CA LEU A 155 3.02 2.01 -13.03
C LEU A 155 3.17 2.17 -14.55
N PRO A 156 2.68 1.22 -15.35
CA PRO A 156 3.02 1.14 -16.77
C PRO A 156 2.39 2.22 -17.66
N SER A 157 1.42 2.99 -17.15
CA SER A 157 0.74 4.03 -17.94
C SER A 157 0.22 5.16 -17.07
N THR A 158 0.31 6.38 -17.63
CA THR A 158 -0.25 7.62 -17.08
C THR A 158 -1.77 7.69 -17.16
N GLU A 159 -2.42 6.78 -17.89
CA GLU A 159 -3.88 6.75 -17.99
C GLU A 159 -4.55 5.99 -16.84
N THR A 160 -3.77 5.27 -16.05
CA THR A 160 -4.28 4.47 -14.94
C THR A 160 -4.82 5.34 -13.79
N GLY A 161 -5.88 4.86 -13.13
CA GLY A 161 -6.39 5.52 -11.92
C GLY A 161 -5.33 5.61 -10.81
N GLN A 162 -4.46 4.60 -10.70
CA GLN A 162 -3.36 4.60 -9.73
C GLN A 162 -2.37 5.74 -10.00
N TRP A 163 -1.99 5.96 -11.26
CA TRP A 163 -1.17 7.12 -11.62
C TRP A 163 -1.85 8.44 -11.29
N LYS A 164 -3.15 8.58 -11.61
CA LYS A 164 -3.90 9.82 -11.32
C LYS A 164 -3.89 10.15 -9.83
N HIS A 165 -4.07 9.15 -8.95
CA HIS A 165 -3.95 9.35 -7.50
C HIS A 165 -2.54 9.78 -7.06
N LEU A 166 -1.49 9.11 -7.56
CA LEU A 166 -0.11 9.48 -7.25
C LEU A 166 0.22 10.90 -7.73
N ARG A 167 -0.13 11.22 -8.98
CA ARG A 167 0.08 12.55 -9.59
C ARG A 167 -0.63 13.64 -8.79
N ASN A 168 -1.90 13.45 -8.45
CA ASN A 168 -2.68 14.46 -7.72
C ASN A 168 -2.09 14.71 -6.33
N TRP A 169 -1.60 13.66 -5.66
CA TRP A 169 -0.91 13.81 -4.39
C TRP A 169 0.44 14.55 -4.53
N LEU A 170 1.25 14.22 -5.55
CA LEU A 170 2.51 14.91 -5.84
C LEU A 170 2.32 16.41 -6.14
N LEU A 171 1.21 16.78 -6.80
CA LEU A 171 0.91 18.18 -7.09
C LEU A 171 0.62 19.02 -5.84
N GLN A 172 0.29 18.41 -4.69
CA GLN A 172 0.12 19.13 -3.43
C GLN A 172 1.45 19.74 -2.93
N PHE A 173 2.59 19.18 -3.32
CA PHE A 173 3.93 19.69 -2.95
C PHE A 173 4.39 20.87 -3.80
N LYS A 174 3.83 21.08 -5.00
CA LYS A 174 4.12 22.28 -5.82
C LYS A 174 3.66 23.57 -5.15
N SER A 175 2.60 23.49 -4.35
CA SER A 175 1.94 24.65 -3.74
C SER A 175 2.51 25.03 -2.37
N ALA A 176 3.32 24.18 -1.74
CA ALA A 176 3.90 24.43 -0.42
C ALA A 176 5.08 25.42 -0.43
N ALA A 177 5.53 25.87 -1.61
CA ALA A 177 6.68 26.77 -1.80
C ALA A 177 6.34 28.27 -1.71
N LEU A 178 5.13 28.64 -1.28
CA LEU A 178 4.79 30.04 -0.94
C LEU A 178 4.61 30.13 0.59
N PRO A 179 5.27 31.06 1.28
CA PRO A 179 5.05 31.27 2.70
C PRO A 179 3.65 31.82 2.93
N ASP A 180 2.78 31.02 3.54
CA ASP A 180 1.52 31.48 4.14
C ASP A 180 1.83 32.28 5.41
N THR A 181 2.27 33.52 5.23
CA THR A 181 1.97 34.60 6.19
C THR A 181 0.68 35.29 5.75
N ASP A 182 -0.45 34.59 5.84
CA ASP A 182 -1.69 35.26 6.22
C ASP A 182 -2.69 34.23 6.77
N SER A 183 -2.86 34.26 8.09
CA SER A 183 -3.99 33.62 8.77
C SER A 183 -5.24 34.46 8.51
N GLY A 184 -5.80 34.34 7.30
CA GLY A 184 -7.16 34.79 7.00
C GLY A 184 -8.17 33.67 7.23
N PRO A 185 -9.32 33.91 7.89
CA PRO A 185 -10.37 32.90 7.96
C PRO A 185 -10.84 32.63 6.53
N LEU A 186 -10.78 31.36 6.12
CA LEU A 186 -11.42 30.91 4.89
C LEU A 186 -12.93 31.13 5.01
N VAL A 187 -13.37 32.30 4.56
CA VAL A 187 -14.77 32.56 4.23
C VAL A 187 -15.12 31.60 3.10
N PHE A 188 -15.93 30.61 3.43
CA PHE A 188 -16.51 29.69 2.48
C PHE A 188 -17.44 30.49 1.55
N SER A 189 -16.91 30.96 0.42
CA SER A 189 -17.71 31.60 -0.61
C SER A 189 -18.61 30.52 -1.24
N LYS A 190 -19.87 30.48 -0.78
CA LYS A 190 -20.96 29.80 -1.49
C LYS A 190 -21.25 30.57 -2.78
N SER A 191 -20.53 30.27 -3.85
CA SER A 191 -20.96 30.62 -5.19
C SER A 191 -20.25 29.77 -6.24
N ALA A 192 -20.74 28.54 -6.43
CA ALA A 192 -20.87 27.98 -7.77
C ALA A 192 -22.37 27.64 -7.94
N PRO A 193 -23.02 28.15 -9.00
CA PRO A 193 -24.42 27.86 -9.24
C PRO A 193 -24.55 26.39 -9.55
N TYR A 194 -25.25 25.66 -8.67
CA TYR A 194 -25.83 24.38 -9.07
C TYR A 194 -26.77 24.70 -10.23
N LEU A 195 -26.41 24.24 -11.43
CA LEU A 195 -27.34 24.11 -12.53
C LEU A 195 -28.51 23.27 -12.03
N LEU A 196 -29.60 23.96 -11.72
CA LEU A 196 -30.91 23.40 -11.46
C LEU A 196 -31.46 22.95 -12.82
N MET A 197 -30.92 21.83 -13.32
CA MET A 197 -31.48 21.17 -14.48
C MET A 197 -32.84 20.62 -14.04
N GLN A 198 -33.88 21.27 -14.55
CA GLN A 198 -35.26 20.87 -14.40
C GLN A 198 -35.36 19.37 -14.72
N ARG A 199 -36.03 18.66 -13.82
CA ARG A 199 -36.42 17.28 -13.98
C ARG A 199 -37.54 17.25 -15.03
N GLU A 200 -37.18 17.32 -16.29
CA GLU A 200 -38.11 16.99 -17.37
C GLU A 200 -38.42 15.49 -17.29
N SER A 201 -39.71 15.21 -17.18
CA SER A 201 -40.32 13.89 -17.16
C SER A 201 -39.93 13.13 -18.42
N LEU A 202 -39.12 12.07 -18.29
CA LEU A 202 -38.91 11.11 -19.37
C LEU A 202 -40.26 10.42 -19.70
N PRO A 203 -40.63 10.26 -20.98
CA PRO A 203 -41.78 9.45 -21.37
C PRO A 203 -41.58 8.01 -20.91
N GLN A 204 -42.56 7.46 -20.19
CA GLN A 204 -42.60 6.03 -19.88
C GLN A 204 -42.76 5.24 -21.19
N MET A 205 -41.76 4.43 -21.54
CA MET A 205 -41.97 3.39 -22.55
C MET A 205 -42.86 2.28 -21.96
N PRO A 206 -43.86 1.76 -22.71
CA PRO A 206 -44.67 0.65 -22.24
C PRO A 206 -43.84 -0.63 -22.14
N ILE A 207 -43.95 -1.30 -20.99
CA ILE A 207 -43.39 -2.64 -20.77
C ILE A 207 -44.21 -3.64 -21.59
N PRO A 208 -43.59 -4.46 -22.46
CA PRO A 208 -44.31 -5.50 -23.20
C PRO A 208 -44.87 -6.58 -22.26
N PRO A 209 -46.06 -7.15 -22.54
CA PRO A 209 -46.81 -8.02 -21.62
C PRO A 209 -46.28 -9.45 -21.49
N ALA A 210 -44.96 -9.67 -21.53
CA ALA A 210 -44.35 -11.00 -21.58
C ALA A 210 -43.68 -11.48 -20.28
N TYR A 211 -43.84 -10.77 -19.15
CA TYR A 211 -43.25 -11.16 -17.86
C TYR A 211 -44.23 -11.03 -16.68
N ARG A 212 -45.46 -11.53 -16.84
CA ARG A 212 -46.45 -11.59 -15.74
C ARG A 212 -46.55 -12.95 -15.02
N ASP A 213 -46.00 -14.03 -15.57
CA ASP A 213 -46.18 -15.38 -15.00
C ASP A 213 -44.86 -16.04 -14.56
N ALA A 214 -44.16 -15.44 -13.60
CA ALA A 214 -43.05 -16.10 -12.90
C ALA A 214 -42.97 -15.71 -11.42
N ARG A 215 -44.12 -15.64 -10.74
CA ARG A 215 -44.23 -15.39 -9.30
C ARG A 215 -45.04 -16.45 -8.56
N GLU A 216 -45.04 -17.69 -9.04
CA GLU A 216 -45.39 -18.84 -8.22
C GLU A 216 -44.12 -19.66 -7.98
N GLY A 217 -43.69 -19.72 -6.72
CA GLY A 217 -42.49 -20.44 -6.29
C GLY A 217 -41.48 -19.59 -5.52
N ILE A 218 -41.94 -18.78 -4.56
CA ILE A 218 -41.04 -18.28 -3.51
C ILE A 218 -40.78 -19.46 -2.58
N SER A 219 -39.74 -20.24 -2.89
CA SER A 219 -39.11 -21.14 -1.92
C SER A 219 -38.69 -20.28 -0.72
N GLU A 220 -39.13 -20.66 0.48
CA GLU A 220 -38.73 -20.04 1.74
C GLU A 220 -37.20 -19.95 1.80
N THR A 221 -36.67 -18.78 1.44
CA THR A 221 -35.26 -18.46 1.66
C THR A 221 -35.10 -18.26 3.16
N ILE A 222 -34.65 -19.31 3.84
CA ILE A 222 -34.09 -19.24 5.18
C ILE A 222 -33.07 -18.11 5.18
N ASP A 223 -33.32 -17.07 5.97
CA ASP A 223 -32.37 -15.98 6.17
C ASP A 223 -31.16 -16.54 6.94
N PRO A 224 -29.95 -16.60 6.33
CA PRO A 224 -28.77 -17.16 6.97
C PRO A 224 -28.28 -16.34 8.17
N PHE A 225 -28.89 -15.18 8.46
CA PHE A 225 -28.57 -14.33 9.60
C PHE A 225 -29.80 -13.95 10.43
N ASP A 226 -30.78 -14.86 10.60
CA ASP A 226 -31.89 -14.63 11.51
C ASP A 226 -31.38 -14.46 12.97
N PRO A 227 -31.54 -13.28 13.60
CA PRO A 227 -31.06 -12.99 14.95
C PRO A 227 -31.76 -13.83 16.04
N SER A 228 -32.89 -14.49 15.73
CA SER A 228 -33.56 -15.40 16.65
C SER A 228 -32.76 -16.70 16.89
N SER A 229 -31.95 -17.12 15.91
CA SER A 229 -31.10 -18.31 16.02
C SER A 229 -29.91 -18.14 16.96
N PHE A 230 -29.39 -16.91 17.08
CA PHE A 230 -28.19 -16.58 17.88
C PHE A 230 -28.48 -16.28 19.35
N ASN A 231 -29.75 -16.05 19.72
CA ASN A 231 -30.12 -15.60 21.08
C ASN A 231 -30.71 -16.72 21.97
N THR A 232 -30.60 -17.99 21.57
CA THR A 232 -30.96 -19.10 22.45
C THR A 232 -29.81 -19.40 23.42
N ARG A 233 -29.91 -18.84 24.63
CA ARG A 233 -29.03 -19.22 25.74
C ARG A 233 -29.29 -20.68 26.13
N ARG A 234 -28.25 -21.50 26.14
CA ARG A 234 -28.17 -22.73 26.94
C ARG A 234 -26.93 -22.68 27.79
#